data_AF-A0A7W0L8Y0-F1
#
_entry.id   AF-A0A7W0L8Y0-F1
#
_cell.length_a   1.000
_cell.length_b   1.000
_cell.length_c   1.000
_cell.angle_alpha   90.00
_cell.angle_beta   90.00
_cell.angle_gamma   90.00
#
_symmetry.space_group_name_H-M   'P 1'
#
loop_
_entity.id
_entity.type
_entity.pdbx_description
1 polymer ?
#
loop_
_entity_poly.entity_id
_entity_poly.type
_entity_poly.pdbx_seq_one_letter_code
_entity_poly.pdbx_strand_id
1 'polypeptide(L)'
;MSAEQLTELLRMSRSTVLPHRKVMQAKALLMAADGIANEQIARRYEVDSDTVRRWRSRFAQAGPDGVGVIAKGRGRKASLPPGTVAEVLRLTQHERPADGSTQWSTRSMAARVGIGKDAVARIWADHDLKPWKIDTFKISNDPRFEEKLVDVVGLYLNPPARAVVFSYDEKTQCQALDRTQPSLPLKPGRAGTMTHDYKRN
;
A
#
# COMPACT_ATOMS: atom_id res chain seq x y z
N MET A 1 -19.93 37.61 1.67
CA MET A 1 -19.42 36.67 0.65
C MET A 1 -19.09 37.50 -0.58
N SER A 2 -17.87 37.40 -1.11
CA SER A 2 -17.48 38.16 -2.31
C SER A 2 -18.00 37.51 -3.59
N ALA A 3 -17.98 38.25 -4.71
CA ALA A 3 -18.38 37.73 -6.03
C ALA A 3 -17.48 36.56 -6.50
N GLU A 4 -16.19 36.63 -6.21
CA GLU A 4 -15.23 35.54 -6.48
C GLU A 4 -15.55 34.28 -5.68
N GLN A 5 -15.85 34.45 -4.39
CA GLN A 5 -16.25 33.35 -3.51
C GLN A 5 -17.56 32.68 -3.97
N LEU A 6 -18.53 33.47 -4.44
CA LEU A 6 -19.77 32.96 -4.99
C LEU A 6 -19.53 32.14 -6.26
N THR A 7 -18.68 32.64 -7.15
CA THR A 7 -18.31 31.97 -8.41
C THR A 7 -17.67 30.61 -8.13
N GLU A 8 -16.77 30.56 -7.17
CA GLU A 8 -16.08 29.32 -6.81
C GLU A 8 -17.04 28.31 -6.15
N LEU A 9 -17.94 28.75 -5.27
CA LEU A 9 -18.98 27.88 -4.70
C LEU A 9 -19.93 27.33 -5.77
N LEU A 10 -20.31 28.15 -6.75
CA LEU A 10 -21.13 27.72 -7.89
C LEU A 10 -20.40 26.65 -8.69
N ARG A 11 -19.11 26.84 -8.99
CA ARG A 11 -18.26 25.86 -9.67
C ARG A 11 -18.20 24.54 -8.89
N MET A 12 -17.97 24.60 -7.58
CA MET A 12 -17.92 23.40 -6.72
C MET A 12 -19.27 22.68 -6.66
N SER A 13 -20.38 23.42 -6.54
CA SER A 13 -21.73 22.85 -6.40
C SER A 13 -22.23 22.08 -7.63
N ARG A 14 -21.71 22.43 -8.82
CA ARG A 14 -22.06 21.83 -10.11
C ARG A 14 -21.08 20.74 -10.54
N SER A 15 -19.98 20.55 -9.81
CA SER A 15 -18.96 19.57 -10.18
C SER A 15 -19.45 18.14 -9.98
N THR A 16 -19.19 17.29 -10.97
CA THR A 16 -19.40 15.84 -10.92
C THR A 16 -18.15 15.06 -10.50
N VAL A 17 -17.00 15.73 -10.44
CA VAL A 17 -15.68 15.12 -10.15
C VAL A 17 -15.26 15.33 -8.69
N LEU A 18 -15.69 16.42 -8.06
CA LEU A 18 -15.33 16.71 -6.68
C LEU A 18 -15.97 15.72 -5.70
N PRO A 19 -15.31 15.45 -4.54
CA PRO A 19 -15.89 14.61 -3.50
C PRO A 19 -17.29 15.07 -3.09
N HIS A 20 -18.23 14.14 -2.92
CA HIS A 20 -19.63 14.42 -2.59
C HIS A 20 -19.79 15.45 -1.46
N ARG A 21 -18.98 15.32 -0.39
CA ARG A 21 -18.98 16.26 0.74
C ARG A 21 -18.70 17.70 0.32
N LYS A 22 -17.73 17.92 -0.58
CA LYS A 22 -17.35 19.25 -1.04
C LYS A 22 -18.47 19.88 -1.85
N VAL A 23 -19.09 19.11 -2.74
CA VAL A 23 -20.27 19.52 -3.52
C VAL A 23 -21.46 19.85 -2.62
N MET A 24 -21.78 18.97 -1.67
CA MET A 24 -22.88 19.15 -0.72
C MET A 24 -22.68 20.38 0.18
N GLN A 25 -21.48 20.58 0.73
CA GLN A 25 -21.17 21.78 1.51
C GLN A 25 -21.25 23.05 0.67
N ALA A 26 -20.79 23.01 -0.59
CA ALA A 26 -20.90 24.16 -1.48
C ALA A 26 -22.37 24.54 -1.74
N LYS A 27 -23.24 23.56 -2.02
CA LYS A 27 -24.69 23.81 -2.18
C LYS A 27 -25.33 24.34 -0.89
N ALA A 28 -24.96 23.81 0.27
CA ALA A 28 -25.44 24.29 1.56
C ALA A 28 -25.01 25.75 1.84
N LEU A 29 -23.77 26.11 1.50
CA LEU A 29 -23.25 27.47 1.65
C LEU A 29 -23.92 28.47 0.69
N LEU A 30 -24.25 28.04 -0.54
CA LEU A 30 -25.03 28.85 -1.47
C LEU A 30 -26.43 29.13 -0.92
N MET A 31 -27.15 28.10 -0.45
CA MET A 31 -28.45 28.30 0.21
C MET A 31 -28.37 29.22 1.43
N ALA A 32 -27.30 29.11 2.21
CA ALA A 32 -27.06 30.00 3.35
C ALA A 32 -26.79 31.46 2.92
N ALA A 33 -26.20 31.67 1.75
CA ALA A 33 -26.01 32.99 1.16
C ALA A 33 -27.32 33.59 0.61
N ASP A 34 -28.23 32.74 0.13
CA ASP A 34 -29.59 33.12 -0.29
C ASP A 34 -30.53 33.39 0.90
N GLY A 35 -30.00 33.41 2.13
CA GLY A 35 -30.76 33.72 3.35
C GLY A 35 -31.55 32.54 3.93
N ILE A 36 -31.41 31.33 3.39
CA ILE A 36 -32.10 30.14 3.90
C ILE A 36 -31.60 29.80 5.31
N ALA A 37 -32.53 29.52 6.22
CA ALA A 37 -32.22 29.20 7.61
C ALA A 37 -31.43 27.89 7.73
N ASN A 38 -30.50 27.84 8.69
CA ASN A 38 -29.63 26.67 8.90
C ASN A 38 -30.43 25.38 9.15
N GLU A 39 -31.59 25.47 9.83
CA GLU A 39 -32.46 24.32 10.09
C GLU A 39 -33.06 23.74 8.81
N GLN A 40 -33.44 24.58 7.85
CA GLN A 40 -33.98 24.13 6.58
C GLN A 40 -32.89 23.47 5.72
N ILE A 41 -31.69 24.05 5.71
CA ILE A 41 -30.51 23.46 5.04
C ILE A 41 -30.16 22.11 5.67
N ALA A 42 -30.17 22.04 7.00
CA ALA A 42 -29.89 20.85 7.78
C ALA A 42 -30.87 19.71 7.44
N ARG A 43 -32.18 20.00 7.42
CA ARG A 43 -33.21 19.04 7.00
C ARG A 43 -33.01 18.55 5.56
N ARG A 44 -32.66 19.46 4.63
CA ARG A 44 -32.48 19.12 3.20
C ARG A 44 -31.30 18.17 2.96
N TYR A 45 -30.23 18.30 3.73
CA TYR A 45 -29.01 17.48 3.58
C TYR A 45 -28.87 16.40 4.65
N GLU A 46 -29.89 16.18 5.46
CA GLU A 46 -29.92 15.19 6.55
C GLU A 46 -28.71 15.32 7.50
N VAL A 47 -28.38 16.57 7.85
CA VAL A 47 -27.31 16.90 8.81
C VAL A 47 -27.87 17.67 10.00
N ASP A 48 -27.09 17.75 11.07
CA ASP A 48 -27.42 18.60 12.21
C ASP A 48 -27.20 20.10 11.91
N SER A 49 -28.03 20.98 12.49
CA SER A 49 -27.95 22.43 12.27
C SER A 49 -26.62 23.05 12.73
N ASP A 50 -25.98 22.49 13.77
CA ASP A 50 -24.66 22.89 14.22
C ASP A 50 -23.58 22.52 13.19
N THR A 51 -23.79 21.46 12.41
CA THR A 51 -22.89 21.10 11.31
C THR A 51 -22.91 22.17 10.21
N VAL A 52 -24.09 22.66 9.83
CA VAL A 52 -24.23 23.78 8.87
C VAL A 52 -23.60 25.05 9.45
N ARG A 53 -23.79 25.33 10.74
CA ARG A 53 -23.15 26.45 11.43
C ARG A 53 -21.63 26.37 11.36
N ARG A 54 -21.05 25.19 11.62
CA ARG A 54 -19.61 24.94 11.51
C ARG A 54 -19.08 25.14 10.10
N TRP A 55 -19.84 24.75 9.05
CA TRP A 55 -19.44 25.02 7.67
C TRP A 55 -19.42 26.51 7.36
N ARG A 56 -20.44 27.26 7.78
CA ARG A 56 -20.50 28.72 7.62
C ARG A 56 -19.34 29.40 8.33
N SER A 57 -19.07 29.05 9.59
CA SER A 57 -17.94 29.61 10.36
C SER A 57 -16.60 29.31 9.69
N ARG A 58 -16.41 28.07 9.18
CA ARG A 58 -15.17 27.70 8.47
C ARG A 58 -15.01 28.46 7.16
N PHE A 59 -16.09 28.62 6.40
CA PHE A 59 -16.08 29.39 5.17
C PHE A 59 -15.77 30.87 5.42
N ALA A 60 -16.27 31.44 6.52
CA ALA A 60 -15.93 32.81 6.92
C ALA A 60 -14.44 32.97 7.29
N GLN A 61 -13.80 31.93 7.83
CA GLN A 61 -12.39 31.97 8.24
C GLN A 61 -11.40 31.65 7.11
N ALA A 62 -11.70 30.63 6.29
CA ALA A 62 -10.79 30.05 5.30
C ALA A 62 -11.29 30.17 3.86
N GLY A 63 -12.44 30.80 3.63
CA GLY A 63 -13.01 30.96 2.29
C GLY A 63 -13.35 29.64 1.60
N PRO A 64 -13.31 29.61 0.25
CA PRO A 64 -13.57 28.42 -0.55
C PRO A 64 -12.64 27.24 -0.25
N ASP A 65 -11.40 27.51 0.18
CA ASP A 65 -10.43 26.48 0.54
C ASP A 65 -10.86 25.66 1.76
N GLY A 66 -11.68 26.25 2.64
CA GLY A 66 -12.26 25.57 3.79
C GLY A 66 -13.38 24.57 3.45
N VAL A 67 -13.89 24.57 2.21
CA VAL A 67 -15.04 23.75 1.81
C VAL A 67 -14.61 22.30 1.58
N GLY A 68 -15.25 21.38 2.29
CA GLY A 68 -14.95 19.95 2.27
C GLY A 68 -13.80 19.53 3.19
N VAL A 69 -13.12 20.48 3.84
CA VAL A 69 -11.99 20.19 4.73
C VAL A 69 -12.46 19.58 6.05
N ILE A 70 -11.84 18.46 6.42
CA ILE A 70 -12.02 17.81 7.72
C ILE A 70 -10.99 18.39 8.67
N ALA A 71 -11.45 18.97 9.77
CA ALA A 71 -10.54 19.39 10.84
C ALA A 71 -9.77 18.18 11.37
N LYS A 72 -8.47 18.34 11.64
CA LYS A 72 -7.66 17.29 12.25
C LYS A 72 -8.34 16.82 13.55
N GLY A 73 -8.55 15.51 13.69
CA GLY A 73 -9.19 14.94 14.87
C GLY A 73 -8.35 15.15 16.14
N ARG A 74 -9.01 15.11 17.31
CA ARG A 74 -8.39 15.25 18.64
C ARG A 74 -7.53 14.03 19.05
N GLY A 75 -7.49 12.98 18.24
CA GLY A 75 -6.82 11.72 18.57
C GLY A 75 -5.32 11.85 18.87
N ARG A 76 -4.77 10.87 19.59
CA ARG A 76 -3.34 10.78 19.90
C ARG A 76 -2.54 10.79 18.60
N LYS A 77 -1.73 11.83 18.40
CA LYS A 77 -0.81 11.89 17.26
C LYS A 77 0.19 10.76 17.38
N ALA A 78 0.41 10.02 16.30
CA ALA A 78 1.51 9.06 16.25
C ALA A 78 2.82 9.84 16.42
N SER A 79 3.56 9.52 17.47
CA SER A 79 4.91 10.06 17.68
C SER A 79 5.87 8.89 17.63
N LEU A 80 6.56 8.76 16.51
CA LEU A 80 7.77 7.96 16.44
C LEU A 80 8.96 8.92 16.55
N PRO A 81 10.05 8.53 17.23
CA PRO A 81 11.26 9.34 17.22
C PRO A 81 11.69 9.65 15.78
N PRO A 82 12.21 10.86 15.50
CA PRO A 82 12.72 11.19 14.18
C PRO A 82 13.73 10.14 13.70
N GLY A 83 13.66 9.77 12.42
CA GLY A 83 14.55 8.77 11.82
C GLY A 83 14.17 7.30 12.08
N THR A 84 13.27 7.00 13.01
CA THR A 84 12.85 5.61 13.31
C THR A 84 12.33 4.86 12.09
N VAL A 85 11.51 5.52 11.26
CA VAL A 85 10.95 4.91 10.06
C VAL A 85 12.07 4.57 9.06
N ALA A 86 12.99 5.50 8.83
CA ALA A 86 14.12 5.28 7.93
C ALA A 86 15.01 4.12 8.42
N GLU A 87 15.24 4.03 9.73
CA GLU A 87 16.04 2.95 10.31
C GLU A 87 15.36 1.59 10.19
N VAL A 88 14.05 1.50 10.46
CA VAL A 88 13.27 0.26 10.24
C VAL A 88 13.37 -0.17 8.77
N LEU A 89 13.24 0.75 7.83
CA LEU A 89 13.35 0.45 6.39
C LEU A 89 14.75 -0.02 6.00
N ARG A 90 15.80 0.61 6.53
CA ARG A 90 17.20 0.24 6.27
C ARG A 90 17.49 -1.16 6.80
N LEU A 91 17.18 -1.42 8.07
CA LEU A 91 17.38 -2.72 8.72
C LEU A 91 16.62 -3.84 8.00
N THR A 92 15.37 -3.56 7.61
CA THR A 92 14.53 -4.55 6.91
C THR A 92 15.13 -4.97 5.56
N GLN A 93 15.78 -4.06 4.84
CA GLN A 93 16.30 -4.31 3.49
C GLN A 93 17.73 -4.84 3.46
N HIS A 94 18.55 -4.49 4.46
CA HIS A 94 20.00 -4.71 4.40
C HIS A 94 20.55 -5.64 5.46
N GLU A 95 19.78 -5.94 6.51
CA GLU A 95 20.24 -6.76 7.63
C GLU A 95 19.30 -7.95 7.87
N ARG A 96 19.81 -8.96 8.59
CA ARG A 96 19.02 -10.09 9.10
C ARG A 96 19.04 -10.09 10.63
N PRO A 97 18.02 -10.68 11.28
CA PRO A 97 18.04 -10.87 12.73
C PRO A 97 19.30 -11.59 13.22
N ALA A 98 19.83 -11.15 14.37
CA ALA A 98 21.00 -11.75 15.00
C ALA A 98 20.73 -13.14 15.61
N ASP A 99 19.46 -13.54 15.75
CA ASP A 99 19.03 -14.82 16.30
C ASP A 99 19.15 -15.99 15.29
N GLY A 100 19.71 -15.73 14.10
CA GLY A 100 19.85 -16.73 13.04
C GLY A 100 18.58 -16.90 12.19
N SER A 101 17.50 -16.16 12.47
CA SER A 101 16.31 -16.16 11.62
C SER A 101 16.63 -15.63 10.23
N THR A 102 15.99 -16.21 9.22
CA THR A 102 16.18 -15.79 7.83
C THR A 102 15.60 -14.41 7.53
N GLN A 103 14.60 -13.97 8.31
CA GLN A 103 13.78 -12.78 8.05
C GLN A 103 13.39 -12.08 9.36
N TRP A 104 13.22 -10.76 9.32
CA TRP A 104 12.68 -10.00 10.45
C TRP A 104 11.22 -10.34 10.74
N SER A 105 10.91 -10.59 12.00
CA SER A 105 9.53 -10.56 12.50
C SER A 105 9.20 -9.15 13.02
N THR A 106 7.92 -8.82 13.12
CA THR A 106 7.50 -7.54 13.72
C THR A 106 8.03 -7.37 15.14
N ARG A 107 8.15 -8.47 15.90
CA ARG A 107 8.66 -8.48 17.27
C ARG A 107 10.18 -8.32 17.34
N SER A 108 10.93 -9.02 16.49
CA SER A 108 12.41 -8.90 16.48
C SER A 108 12.87 -7.53 15.99
N MET A 109 12.20 -6.96 14.98
CA MET A 109 12.45 -5.59 14.53
C MET A 109 12.06 -4.56 15.61
N ALA A 110 10.92 -4.76 16.27
CA ALA A 110 10.48 -3.91 17.38
C ALA A 110 11.49 -3.89 18.53
N ALA A 111 11.99 -5.05 18.94
CA ALA A 111 13.03 -5.19 19.96
C ALA A 111 14.35 -4.52 19.53
N ARG A 112 14.72 -4.64 18.25
CA ARG A 112 15.95 -4.04 17.70
C ARG A 112 15.92 -2.51 17.71
N VAL A 113 14.78 -1.90 17.40
CA VAL A 113 14.64 -0.44 17.23
C VAL A 113 14.03 0.25 18.47
N GLY A 114 13.45 -0.50 19.40
CA GLY A 114 12.84 0.03 20.61
C GLY A 114 11.44 0.63 20.40
N ILE A 115 10.65 0.06 19.48
CA ILE A 115 9.28 0.50 19.20
C ILE A 115 8.26 -0.64 19.37
N GLY A 116 6.97 -0.32 19.39
CA GLY A 116 5.92 -1.34 19.45
C GLY A 116 5.81 -2.15 18.16
N LYS A 117 5.52 -3.45 18.27
CA LYS A 117 5.33 -4.36 17.11
C LYS A 117 4.31 -3.84 16.09
N ASP A 118 3.27 -3.15 16.55
CA ASP A 118 2.20 -2.63 15.68
C ASP A 118 2.65 -1.38 14.92
N ALA A 119 3.61 -0.62 15.46
CA ALA A 119 4.26 0.46 14.73
C ALA A 119 5.14 -0.09 13.60
N VAL A 120 5.91 -1.16 13.85
CA VAL A 120 6.66 -1.88 12.80
C VAL A 120 5.71 -2.40 11.72
N ALA A 121 4.64 -3.09 12.12
CA ALA A 121 3.66 -3.63 11.17
C ALA A 121 3.05 -2.54 10.29
N ARG A 122 2.73 -1.36 10.87
CA ARG A 122 2.22 -0.21 10.14
C ARG A 122 3.26 0.38 9.19
N ILE A 123 4.51 0.55 9.64
CA ILE A 123 5.62 1.02 8.79
C ILE A 123 5.79 0.09 7.58
N TRP A 124 5.76 -1.22 7.78
CA TRP A 124 5.86 -2.18 6.69
C TRP A 124 4.65 -2.12 5.74
N ALA A 125 3.43 -1.98 6.27
CA ALA A 125 2.23 -1.84 5.46
C ALA A 125 2.23 -0.54 4.63
N ASP A 126 2.59 0.59 5.24
CA ASP A 126 2.63 1.91 4.59
C ASP A 126 3.70 1.99 3.48
N HIS A 127 4.71 1.12 3.54
CA HIS A 127 5.80 1.03 2.55
C HIS A 127 5.74 -0.25 1.69
N ASP A 128 4.64 -1.01 1.76
CA ASP A 128 4.42 -2.28 1.06
C ASP A 128 5.62 -3.24 1.13
N LEU A 129 6.22 -3.35 2.32
CA LEU A 129 7.29 -4.30 2.63
C LEU A 129 6.71 -5.57 3.25
N LYS A 130 7.15 -6.71 2.72
CA LYS A 130 6.75 -8.05 3.21
C LYS A 130 8.01 -8.89 3.45
N PRO A 131 8.71 -8.71 4.59
CA PRO A 131 9.99 -9.37 4.87
C PRO A 131 9.91 -10.89 4.85
N TRP A 132 8.75 -11.44 5.22
CA TRP A 132 8.48 -12.88 5.22
C TRP A 132 8.14 -13.45 3.84
N LYS A 133 7.82 -12.60 2.87
CA LYS A 133 7.43 -13.03 1.53
C LYS A 133 8.69 -13.13 0.68
N ILE A 134 8.98 -14.33 0.21
CA ILE A 134 9.99 -14.60 -0.81
C ILE A 134 9.24 -15.12 -2.03
N ASP A 135 9.38 -14.42 -3.16
CA ASP A 135 8.90 -14.93 -4.43
C ASP A 135 10.06 -15.69 -5.11
N THR A 136 9.71 -16.71 -5.88
CA THR A 136 10.73 -17.53 -6.53
C THR A 136 10.74 -17.24 -8.02
N PHE A 137 11.94 -17.14 -8.58
CA PHE A 137 12.11 -16.86 -10.00
C PHE A 137 13.19 -17.78 -10.57
N LYS A 138 13.00 -18.14 -11.84
CA LYS A 138 13.99 -18.85 -12.63
C LYS A 138 14.00 -18.26 -14.02
N ILE A 139 15.17 -17.80 -14.45
CA ILE A 139 15.45 -17.43 -15.83
C ILE A 139 16.55 -18.39 -16.26
N SER A 140 16.25 -19.22 -17.26
CA SER A 140 17.26 -20.11 -17.84
C SER A 140 18.22 -19.28 -18.68
N ASN A 141 19.53 -19.49 -18.49
CA ASN A 141 20.56 -18.89 -19.34
C ASN A 141 20.90 -19.77 -20.56
N ASP A 142 20.16 -20.86 -20.78
CA ASP A 142 20.36 -21.72 -21.94
C ASP A 142 19.89 -20.99 -23.21
N PRO A 143 20.78 -20.74 -24.20
CA PRO A 143 20.41 -20.09 -25.46
C PRO A 143 19.31 -20.82 -26.23
N ARG A 144 19.12 -22.12 -25.98
CA ARG A 144 18.08 -22.96 -26.61
C ARG A 144 16.94 -23.31 -25.64
N PHE A 145 16.75 -22.52 -24.57
CA PHE A 145 15.74 -22.83 -23.55
C PHE A 145 14.34 -22.96 -24.15
N GLU A 146 13.95 -22.03 -25.02
CA GLU A 146 12.62 -22.02 -25.63
C GLU A 146 12.40 -23.25 -26.52
N GLU A 147 13.36 -23.60 -27.37
CA GLU A 147 13.31 -24.80 -28.21
C GLU A 147 13.12 -26.07 -27.36
N LYS A 148 13.97 -26.25 -26.34
CA LYS A 148 13.89 -27.41 -25.43
C LYS A 148 12.58 -27.43 -24.64
N LEU A 149 12.07 -26.27 -24.23
CA LEU A 149 10.79 -26.15 -23.54
C LEU A 149 9.65 -26.61 -24.45
N VAL A 150 9.64 -26.15 -25.71
CA VAL A 150 8.66 -26.56 -26.72
C VAL A 150 8.73 -28.06 -26.97
N ASP A 151 9.93 -28.64 -27.10
CA ASP A 151 10.09 -30.09 -27.28
C ASP A 151 9.51 -30.88 -26.11
N VAL A 152 9.80 -30.48 -24.87
CA VAL A 152 9.29 -31.17 -23.67
C VAL A 152 7.77 -31.01 -23.54
N VAL A 153 7.23 -29.82 -23.79
CA VAL A 153 5.78 -29.59 -23.78
C VAL A 153 5.09 -30.36 -24.92
N GLY A 154 5.74 -30.47 -26.08
CA GLY A 154 5.28 -31.25 -27.22
C GLY A 154 5.05 -32.73 -26.87
N LEU A 155 5.88 -33.31 -26.01
CA LEU A 155 5.69 -34.68 -25.51
C LEU A 155 4.41 -34.84 -24.67
N TYR A 156 3.91 -33.78 -24.02
CA TYR A 156 2.65 -33.80 -23.28
C TYR A 156 1.43 -33.53 -24.18
N LEU A 157 1.57 -32.64 -25.16
CA LEU A 157 0.48 -32.24 -26.05
C LEU A 157 0.20 -33.28 -27.14
N ASN A 158 1.23 -33.94 -27.66
CA ASN A 158 1.13 -35.01 -28.66
C ASN A 158 2.05 -36.18 -28.28
N PRO A 159 1.68 -36.97 -27.25
CA PRO A 159 2.52 -38.05 -26.76
C PRO A 159 2.69 -39.14 -27.84
N PRO A 160 3.92 -39.59 -28.12
CA PRO A 160 4.14 -40.71 -29.03
C PRO A 160 3.46 -41.99 -28.54
N ALA A 161 2.99 -42.81 -29.47
CA ALA A 161 2.40 -44.10 -29.13
C ALA A 161 3.42 -44.97 -28.36
N ARG A 162 3.03 -45.41 -27.15
CA ARG A 162 3.86 -46.21 -26.22
C ARG A 162 5.06 -45.46 -25.60
N ALA A 163 5.00 -44.13 -25.48
CA ALA A 163 6.01 -43.38 -24.73
C ALA A 163 5.86 -43.57 -23.21
N VAL A 164 7.00 -43.61 -22.51
CA VAL A 164 7.08 -43.60 -21.03
C VAL A 164 7.99 -42.44 -20.64
N VAL A 165 7.50 -41.57 -19.77
CA VAL A 165 8.28 -40.43 -19.23
C VAL A 165 8.75 -40.79 -17.82
N PHE A 166 10.06 -40.82 -17.63
CA PHE A 166 10.66 -40.95 -16.31
C PHE A 166 11.05 -39.56 -15.80
N SER A 167 10.37 -39.12 -14.74
CA SER A 167 10.72 -37.90 -14.01
C SER A 167 11.36 -38.28 -12.69
N TYR A 168 12.63 -37.96 -12.53
CA TYR A 168 13.34 -38.09 -11.26
C TYR A 168 13.63 -36.70 -10.72
N ASP A 169 13.11 -36.41 -9.53
CA ASP A 169 13.41 -35.20 -8.79
C ASP A 169 13.95 -35.57 -7.43
N GLU A 170 14.94 -34.83 -6.96
CA GLU A 170 15.59 -35.11 -5.70
C GLU A 170 14.84 -34.42 -4.55
N LYS A 171 14.42 -35.20 -3.55
CA LYS A 171 13.60 -34.70 -2.44
C LYS A 171 14.45 -33.84 -1.47
N THR A 172 14.02 -32.60 -1.28
CA THR A 172 14.74 -31.44 -0.70
C THR A 172 14.93 -31.44 0.83
N GLN A 173 15.30 -32.56 1.45
CA GLN A 173 15.76 -32.55 2.86
C GLN A 173 17.29 -32.53 3.01
N CYS A 174 18.05 -32.46 1.91
CA CYS A 174 19.49 -32.20 1.94
C CYS A 174 19.76 -30.68 1.83
N GLN A 175 20.58 -30.18 2.74
CA GLN A 175 20.86 -28.76 2.96
C GLN A 175 21.40 -28.09 1.69
N ALA A 176 20.67 -27.11 1.13
CA ALA A 176 21.17 -26.27 0.05
C ALA A 176 22.26 -25.34 0.60
N LEU A 177 23.52 -25.62 0.26
CA LEU A 177 24.69 -24.89 0.77
C LEU A 177 24.79 -23.48 0.19
N ASP A 178 24.52 -23.31 -1.10
CA ASP A 178 24.50 -21.99 -1.76
C ASP A 178 23.56 -21.97 -2.97
N ARG A 179 23.04 -20.80 -3.34
CA ARG A 179 22.14 -20.63 -4.49
C ARG A 179 22.91 -20.32 -5.77
N THR A 180 22.42 -20.81 -6.90
CA THR A 180 23.11 -20.65 -8.19
C THR A 180 23.15 -19.22 -8.71
N GLN A 181 22.22 -18.37 -8.29
CA GLN A 181 22.18 -16.95 -8.63
C GLN A 181 21.87 -16.10 -7.39
N PRO A 182 22.43 -14.87 -7.30
CA PRO A 182 22.15 -13.98 -6.18
C PRO A 182 20.68 -13.58 -6.14
N SER A 183 20.12 -13.52 -4.93
CA SER A 183 18.77 -13.01 -4.70
C SER A 183 18.66 -11.53 -5.07
N LEU A 184 17.61 -11.14 -5.79
CA LEU A 184 17.32 -9.71 -5.94
C LEU A 184 16.81 -9.14 -4.61
N PRO A 185 17.27 -7.93 -4.22
CA PRO A 185 16.91 -7.33 -2.94
C PRO A 185 15.41 -7.02 -2.86
N LEU A 186 14.88 -7.08 -1.64
CA LEU A 186 13.53 -6.61 -1.30
C LEU A 186 13.42 -5.12 -1.64
N LYS A 187 12.36 -4.72 -2.35
CA LYS A 187 12.03 -3.32 -2.63
C LYS A 187 10.54 -3.07 -2.35
N PRO A 188 10.09 -1.83 -2.13
CA PRO A 188 8.67 -1.53 -1.97
C PRO A 188 7.82 -2.15 -3.09
N GLY A 189 6.80 -2.94 -2.72
CA GLY A 189 5.91 -3.62 -3.67
C GLY A 189 6.47 -4.88 -4.36
N ARG A 190 7.72 -5.26 -4.09
CA ARG A 190 8.33 -6.49 -4.63
C ARG A 190 9.00 -7.29 -3.53
N ALA A 191 8.51 -8.51 -3.33
CA ALA A 191 9.13 -9.47 -2.42
C ALA A 191 10.61 -9.69 -2.76
N GLY A 192 11.40 -10.08 -1.76
CA GLY A 192 12.74 -10.60 -2.01
C GLY A 192 12.63 -11.82 -2.92
N THR A 193 13.57 -12.00 -3.84
CA THR A 193 13.49 -13.11 -4.78
C THR A 193 14.61 -14.12 -4.55
N MET A 194 14.32 -15.41 -4.66
CA MET A 194 15.32 -16.46 -4.50
C MET A 194 15.19 -17.48 -5.64
N THR A 195 16.32 -17.97 -6.13
CA THR A 195 16.35 -19.09 -7.07
C THR A 195 16.16 -20.42 -6.35
N HIS A 196 15.43 -21.34 -6.98
CA HIS A 196 15.25 -22.69 -6.44
C HIS A 196 16.48 -23.58 -6.66
N ASP A 197 17.27 -23.31 -7.69
CA ASP A 197 18.49 -24.05 -8.02
C ASP A 197 19.63 -23.73 -7.03
N TYR A 198 20.30 -24.76 -6.54
CA TYR A 198 21.37 -24.68 -5.54
C TYR A 198 22.62 -25.42 -6.03
N LYS A 199 23.80 -24.97 -5.58
CA LYS A 199 25.06 -25.68 -5.81
C LYS A 199 25.24 -26.76 -4.75
N ARG A 200 25.68 -27.93 -5.21
CA ARG A 200 26.19 -29.03 -4.39
C ARG A 200 27.69 -29.14 -4.64
N ASN A 201 28.43 -29.59 -3.62
CA ASN A 201 29.77 -30.13 -3.80
C ASN A 201 29.67 -31.64 -4.00
#